data_AF-A0A932HLX6-F1
#
_entry.id   AF-A0A932HLX6-F1
#
_cell.length_a   1.000
_cell.length_b   1.000
_cell.length_c   1.000
_cell.angle_alpha   90.00
_cell.angle_beta   90.00
_cell.angle_gamma   90.00
#
_symmetry.space_group_name_H-M   'P 1'
#
loop_
_entity.id
_entity.type
_entity.pdbx_description
1 polymer ?
#
loop_
_entity_poly.entity_id
_entity_poly.type
_entity_poly.pdbx_seq_one_letter_code
_entity_poly.pdbx_strand_id
1 'polypeptide(L)'
;MLKSEQEHLICSTCKHEVLRSNDFCPHCGDIFDANVACLHHHNVPAEGVCIICAEPLCAECGCWVRGQYLCRKHAAYEIVEGMVRIFGVSDEAQARFADTCLKQAGLHPLVFSRKASPISMGGADYTLFTASGDFDGHIINEIKVMVPCQEVAQAEKVLQELEILPA
;
A
#
# COMPACT_ATOMS: atom_id res chain seq x y z
N MET A 1 28.30 -24.68 -1.48
CA MET A 1 27.23 -23.76 -1.02
C MET A 1 27.17 -22.63 -2.04
N LEU A 2 26.13 -22.63 -2.86
CA LEU A 2 26.00 -21.72 -4.01
C LEU A 2 25.70 -20.30 -3.49
N LYS A 3 26.61 -19.37 -3.77
CA LYS A 3 26.36 -17.93 -3.65
C LYS A 3 25.40 -17.57 -4.78
N SER A 4 24.13 -17.33 -4.47
CA SER A 4 23.22 -16.70 -5.41
C SER A 4 23.57 -15.22 -5.45
N GLU A 5 24.44 -14.82 -6.37
CA GLU A 5 24.65 -13.42 -6.73
C GLU A 5 23.35 -12.91 -7.35
N GLN A 6 22.43 -12.46 -6.51
CA GLN A 6 21.26 -11.72 -6.95
C GLN A 6 21.76 -10.39 -7.47
N GLU A 7 21.90 -10.27 -8.79
CA GLU A 7 22.28 -9.01 -9.42
C GLU A 7 21.12 -8.02 -9.22
N HIS A 8 21.39 -6.95 -8.49
CA HIS A 8 20.45 -5.86 -8.32
C HIS A 8 20.57 -4.86 -9.48
N LEU A 9 19.46 -4.27 -9.92
CA LEU A 9 19.44 -3.10 -10.80
C LEU A 9 18.78 -1.91 -10.09
N ILE A 10 19.07 -0.71 -10.56
CA ILE A 10 18.41 0.50 -10.10
C ILE A 10 17.27 0.81 -11.07
N CYS A 11 16.05 0.92 -10.56
CA CYS A 11 14.90 1.33 -11.36
C CYS A 11 15.12 2.75 -11.92
N SER A 12 14.97 2.92 -13.24
CA SER A 12 15.11 4.22 -13.90
C SER A 12 14.10 5.26 -13.43
N THR A 13 12.93 4.81 -13.00
CA THR A 13 11.79 5.68 -12.65
C THR A 13 11.84 6.12 -11.19
N CYS A 14 11.93 5.19 -10.23
CA CYS A 14 11.92 5.52 -8.80
C CYS A 14 13.29 5.47 -8.11
N LYS A 15 14.36 5.09 -8.84
CA LYS A 15 15.74 4.99 -8.33
C LYS A 15 15.95 4.00 -7.18
N HIS A 16 14.96 3.15 -6.89
CA HIS A 16 15.10 2.08 -5.91
C HIS A 16 15.87 0.90 -6.49
N GLU A 17 16.57 0.20 -5.62
CA GLU A 17 17.24 -1.05 -5.93
C GLU A 17 16.20 -2.17 -6.02
N VAL A 18 16.23 -2.92 -7.12
CA VAL A 18 15.32 -4.03 -7.39
C VAL A 18 16.12 -5.21 -7.93
N LEU A 19 15.59 -6.43 -7.76
CA LEU A 19 16.24 -7.64 -8.26
C LEU A 19 16.14 -7.69 -9.79
N ARG A 20 17.23 -8.09 -10.48
CA ARG A 20 17.20 -8.32 -11.94
C ARG A 20 16.25 -9.42 -12.37
N SER A 21 15.88 -10.31 -11.47
CA SER A 21 14.90 -11.36 -11.73
C SER A 21 13.45 -10.87 -11.75
N ASN A 22 13.19 -9.62 -11.37
CA ASN A 22 11.83 -9.08 -11.37
C ASN A 22 11.52 -8.48 -12.74
N ASP A 23 10.33 -8.78 -13.28
CA ASP A 23 9.87 -8.23 -14.56
C ASP A 23 9.41 -6.76 -14.45
N PHE A 24 9.18 -6.29 -13.22
CA PHE A 24 8.73 -4.93 -12.91
C PHE A 24 9.28 -4.44 -11.57
N CYS A 25 9.20 -3.13 -11.34
CA CYS A 25 9.59 -2.49 -10.09
C CYS A 25 8.49 -2.64 -9.03
N PRO A 26 8.70 -3.37 -7.91
CA PRO A 26 7.69 -3.49 -6.85
C PRO A 26 7.43 -2.17 -6.11
N HIS A 27 8.31 -1.17 -6.22
CA HIS A 27 8.18 0.12 -5.55
C HIS A 27 7.35 1.14 -6.33
N CYS A 28 7.40 1.12 -7.66
CA CYS A 28 6.72 2.13 -8.49
C CYS A 28 5.85 1.55 -9.60
N GLY A 29 5.95 0.26 -9.90
CA GLY A 29 5.14 -0.38 -10.95
C GLY A 29 5.69 -0.21 -12.36
N ASP A 30 6.88 0.36 -12.53
CA ASP A 30 7.54 0.45 -13.83
C ASP A 30 7.90 -0.94 -14.37
N ILE A 31 7.72 -1.16 -15.67
CA ILE A 31 7.94 -2.47 -16.31
C ILE A 31 9.32 -2.47 -16.95
N PHE A 32 10.12 -3.52 -16.72
CA PHE A 32 11.44 -3.64 -17.34
C PHE A 32 11.38 -4.34 -18.70
N ASP A 33 10.40 -5.22 -18.90
CA ASP A 33 10.15 -5.89 -20.18
C ASP A 33 9.08 -5.18 -21.02
N ALA A 34 9.48 -4.62 -22.16
CA ALA A 34 8.60 -3.83 -23.02
C ALA A 34 7.46 -4.61 -23.74
N ASN A 35 7.37 -5.93 -23.55
CA ASN A 35 6.42 -6.81 -24.27
C ASN A 35 5.21 -7.26 -23.42
N VAL A 36 4.98 -6.65 -22.27
CA VAL A 36 3.84 -7.00 -21.42
C VAL A 36 2.57 -6.30 -21.93
N ALA A 37 1.51 -7.07 -22.20
CA ALA A 37 0.21 -6.53 -22.58
C ALA A 37 -0.66 -6.22 -21.36
N CYS A 38 -1.62 -5.31 -21.50
CA CYS A 38 -2.60 -5.03 -20.47
C CYS A 38 -3.47 -6.28 -20.21
N LEU A 39 -3.71 -6.60 -18.93
CA LEU A 39 -4.55 -7.73 -18.50
C LEU A 39 -5.98 -7.66 -19.06
N HIS A 40 -6.55 -6.45 -19.17
CA HIS A 40 -7.90 -6.25 -19.69
C HIS A 40 -7.93 -6.01 -21.20
N HIS A 41 -6.85 -5.45 -21.76
CA HIS A 41 -6.74 -5.09 -23.17
C HIS A 41 -5.52 -5.76 -23.79
N HIS A 42 -5.64 -7.04 -24.12
CA HIS A 42 -4.56 -7.87 -24.67
C HIS A 42 -3.93 -7.32 -25.97
N ASN A 43 -4.60 -6.38 -26.65
CA ASN A 43 -4.12 -5.75 -27.88
C ASN A 43 -3.39 -4.41 -27.64
N VAL A 44 -3.24 -4.00 -26.38
CA VAL A 44 -2.62 -2.73 -25.98
C VAL A 44 -1.46 -3.04 -25.03
N PRO A 45 -0.26 -2.47 -25.23
CA PRO A 45 0.85 -2.65 -24.31
C PRO A 45 0.49 -2.07 -22.93
N ALA A 46 0.98 -2.73 -21.88
CA ALA A 46 0.88 -2.20 -20.52
C ALA A 46 1.86 -1.04 -20.35
N GLU A 47 1.42 0.01 -19.67
CA GLU A 47 2.28 1.15 -19.32
C GLU A 47 2.93 0.98 -17.95
N GLY A 48 2.34 0.15 -17.10
CA GLY A 48 2.84 -0.16 -15.77
C GLY A 48 2.12 -1.34 -15.15
N VAL A 49 2.62 -1.79 -14.01
CA VAL A 49 2.05 -2.85 -13.17
C VAL A 49 1.53 -2.22 -11.89
N CYS A 50 0.29 -2.57 -11.50
CA CYS A 50 -0.23 -2.14 -10.22
C CYS A 50 0.60 -2.74 -9.08
N ILE A 51 1.24 -1.90 -8.26
CA ILE A 51 2.10 -2.37 -7.16
C ILE A 51 1.36 -3.17 -6.07
N ILE A 52 0.03 -3.16 -6.06
CA ILE A 52 -0.81 -3.91 -5.12
C ILE A 52 -1.28 -5.26 -5.71
N CYS A 53 -1.83 -5.27 -6.93
CA CYS A 53 -2.32 -6.52 -7.56
C CYS A 53 -1.22 -7.31 -8.28
N ALA A 54 -0.07 -6.69 -8.56
CA ALA A 54 0.93 -7.18 -9.50
C ALA A 54 0.38 -7.45 -10.92
N GLU A 55 -0.66 -6.71 -11.33
CA GLU A 55 -1.30 -6.84 -12.65
C GLU A 55 -0.83 -5.75 -13.64
N PRO A 56 -0.45 -6.09 -14.89
CA PRO A 56 -0.06 -5.12 -15.91
C PRO A 56 -1.26 -4.43 -16.55
N LEU A 57 -1.21 -3.10 -16.66
CA LEU A 57 -2.34 -2.26 -17.10
C LEU A 57 -1.89 -1.15 -18.05
N CYS A 58 -2.68 -0.87 -19.08
CA CYS A 58 -2.51 0.31 -19.96
C CYS A 58 -3.02 1.60 -19.28
N ALA A 59 -2.75 2.78 -19.86
CA ALA A 59 -3.22 4.08 -19.33
C ALA A 59 -4.73 4.17 -19.09
N GLU A 60 -5.52 3.38 -19.82
CA GLU A 60 -6.96 3.36 -19.58
C GLU A 60 -7.31 2.60 -18.28
N CYS A 61 -6.59 1.53 -17.95
CA CYS A 61 -6.93 0.66 -16.81
C CYS A 61 -6.18 1.03 -15.51
N GLY A 62 -5.04 1.70 -15.62
CA GLY A 62 -4.22 2.17 -14.49
C GLY A 62 -3.80 3.61 -14.66
N CYS A 63 -3.22 4.18 -13.60
CA CYS A 63 -2.67 5.53 -13.62
C CYS A 63 -1.51 5.67 -12.64
N TRP A 64 -0.68 6.68 -12.88
CA TRP A 64 0.38 7.11 -11.97
C TRP A 64 -0.21 7.99 -10.86
N VAL A 65 -0.10 7.54 -9.61
CA VAL A 65 -0.51 8.26 -8.41
C VAL A 65 0.70 8.37 -7.50
N ARG A 66 1.12 9.60 -7.17
CA ARG A 66 2.25 9.87 -6.26
C ARG A 66 3.54 9.10 -6.62
N GLY A 67 3.81 8.91 -7.92
CA GLY A 67 5.01 8.19 -8.41
C GLY A 67 4.91 6.66 -8.35
N GLN A 68 3.71 6.11 -8.14
CA GLN A 68 3.41 4.69 -8.16
C GLN A 68 2.33 4.40 -9.19
N TYR A 69 2.46 3.31 -9.94
CA TYR A 69 1.45 2.89 -10.88
C TYR A 69 0.40 2.01 -10.18
N LEU A 70 -0.87 2.39 -10.27
CA LEU A 70 -1.98 1.74 -9.59
C LEU A 70 -3.13 1.48 -10.56
N CYS A 71 -3.88 0.40 -10.32
CA CYS A 71 -5.15 0.18 -11.01
C CYS A 71 -6.21 1.15 -10.47
N ARG A 72 -7.29 1.39 -11.23
CA ARG A 72 -8.36 2.31 -10.79
C ARG A 72 -9.00 1.95 -9.44
N LYS A 73 -9.03 0.66 -9.07
CA LYS A 73 -9.54 0.21 -7.76
C LYS A 73 -8.64 0.68 -6.62
N HIS A 74 -7.32 0.61 -6.83
CA HIS A 74 -6.31 0.95 -5.82
C HIS A 74 -5.83 2.39 -5.89
N ALA A 75 -6.23 3.17 -6.90
CA ALA A 75 -5.84 4.56 -7.04
C ALA A 75 -6.30 5.45 -5.86
N ALA A 76 -7.35 5.03 -5.14
CA ALA A 76 -7.87 5.74 -3.96
C ALA A 76 -7.21 5.27 -2.63
N TYR A 77 -6.33 4.27 -2.67
CA TYR A 77 -5.75 3.71 -1.46
C TYR A 77 -4.69 4.65 -0.89
N GLU A 78 -4.67 4.78 0.44
CA GLU A 78 -3.65 5.54 1.13
C GLU A 78 -2.37 4.69 1.23
N ILE A 79 -1.37 5.03 0.42
CA ILE A 79 -0.06 4.37 0.41
C ILE A 79 1.00 5.31 1.00
N VAL A 80 1.73 4.84 2.00
CA VAL A 80 2.83 5.54 2.67
C VAL A 80 4.02 4.58 2.76
N GLU A 81 5.14 4.93 2.12
CA GLU A 81 6.38 4.15 2.18
C GLU A 81 6.22 2.65 1.84
N GLY A 82 5.34 2.34 0.87
CA GLY A 82 5.07 0.95 0.45
C GLY A 82 4.10 0.19 1.37
N MET A 83 3.58 0.86 2.40
CA MET A 83 2.51 0.36 3.27
C MET A 83 1.18 0.95 2.86
N VAL A 84 0.16 0.11 2.81
CA VAL A 84 -1.18 0.42 2.35
C VAL A 84 -2.13 0.35 3.53
N ARG A 85 -2.93 1.39 3.72
CA ARG A 85 -3.96 1.43 4.74
C ARG A 85 -5.15 0.57 4.33
N ILE A 86 -5.39 -0.50 5.08
CA ILE A 86 -6.50 -1.46 4.86
C ILE A 86 -7.67 -1.24 5.81
N PHE A 87 -7.40 -0.69 6.99
CA PHE A 87 -8.41 -0.52 8.04
C PHE A 87 -8.09 0.74 8.85
N GLY A 88 -9.10 1.52 9.20
CA GLY A 88 -8.95 2.72 10.01
C GLY A 88 -10.08 2.83 11.02
N VAL A 89 -9.72 2.98 12.30
CA VAL A 89 -10.68 3.03 13.40
C VAL A 89 -10.23 4.03 14.46
N SER A 90 -11.19 4.56 15.22
CA SER A 90 -10.89 5.39 16.38
C SER A 90 -10.57 4.57 17.63
N ASP A 91 -11.03 3.31 17.71
CA ASP A 91 -10.83 2.45 18.87
C ASP A 91 -9.50 1.69 18.80
N GLU A 92 -8.68 1.81 19.84
CA GLU A 92 -7.38 1.14 19.88
C GLU A 92 -7.54 -0.38 20.03
N ALA A 93 -8.55 -0.85 20.79
CA ALA A 93 -8.74 -2.28 20.98
C ALA A 93 -9.07 -2.98 19.66
N GLN A 94 -9.95 -2.39 18.83
CA GLN A 94 -10.23 -2.87 17.47
C GLN A 94 -8.99 -2.85 16.57
N ALA A 95 -8.19 -1.78 16.59
CA ALA A 95 -6.97 -1.71 15.78
C ALA A 95 -5.95 -2.80 16.19
N ARG A 96 -5.79 -3.04 17.50
CA ARG A 96 -4.90 -4.09 18.03
C ARG A 96 -5.42 -5.48 17.73
N PHE A 97 -6.74 -5.66 17.75
CA PHE A 97 -7.37 -6.92 17.36
C PHE A 97 -7.06 -7.25 15.89
N ALA A 98 -7.31 -6.30 14.98
CA ALA A 98 -6.97 -6.46 13.56
C ALA A 98 -5.48 -6.74 13.33
N ASP A 99 -4.58 -5.99 13.99
CA ASP A 99 -3.13 -6.23 13.96
C ASP A 99 -2.75 -7.65 14.40
N THR A 100 -3.37 -8.14 15.49
CA THR A 100 -3.11 -9.49 16.01
C THR A 100 -3.58 -10.56 15.03
N CYS A 101 -4.79 -10.41 14.47
CA CYS A 101 -5.34 -11.35 13.50
C CYS A 101 -4.49 -11.43 12.23
N LEU A 102 -4.06 -10.29 11.69
CA LEU A 102 -3.21 -10.24 10.50
C LEU A 102 -1.82 -10.88 10.77
N LYS A 103 -1.22 -10.63 11.93
CA LYS A 103 0.04 -11.30 12.34
C LYS A 103 -0.14 -12.81 12.48
N GLN A 104 -1.25 -13.27 13.05
CA GLN A 104 -1.57 -14.69 13.16
C GLN A 104 -1.76 -15.36 11.80
N ALA A 105 -2.24 -14.62 10.80
CA ALA A 105 -2.33 -15.07 9.41
C ALA A 105 -0.97 -15.06 8.67
N GLY A 106 0.12 -14.67 9.35
CA GLY A 106 1.48 -14.60 8.78
C GLY A 106 1.77 -13.33 7.99
N LEU A 107 0.94 -12.29 8.14
CA LEU A 107 1.12 -10.99 7.49
C LEU A 107 1.92 -10.03 8.37
N HIS A 108 2.37 -8.91 7.79
CA HIS A 108 3.22 -7.92 8.43
C HIS A 108 2.51 -6.56 8.63
N PRO A 109 1.42 -6.50 9.42
CA PRO A 109 0.74 -5.26 9.66
C PRO A 109 1.57 -4.29 10.51
N LEU A 110 1.33 -3.01 10.28
CA LEU A 110 1.83 -1.88 11.05
C LEU A 110 0.65 -1.03 11.49
N VAL A 111 0.56 -0.78 12.80
CA VAL A 111 -0.42 0.14 13.37
C VAL A 111 0.19 1.54 13.43
N PHE A 112 -0.38 2.47 12.69
CA PHE A 112 0.02 3.86 12.63
C PHE A 112 -1.06 4.75 13.25
N SER A 113 -0.72 5.52 14.28
CA SER A 113 -1.63 6.47 14.91
C SER A 113 -1.02 7.87 14.87
N ARG A 114 -1.80 8.84 14.38
CA ARG A 114 -1.48 10.28 14.52
C ARG A 114 -2.21 10.93 15.70
N LYS A 115 -2.96 10.16 16.50
CA LYS A 115 -3.55 10.71 17.72
C LYS A 115 -2.42 11.26 18.59
N ALA A 116 -2.42 12.58 18.77
CA ALA A 116 -1.56 13.22 19.74
C ALA A 116 -1.66 12.43 21.04
N SER A 117 -0.51 12.09 21.62
CA SER A 117 -0.37 11.27 22.82
C SER A 117 -1.44 11.58 23.89
N PRO A 118 -1.81 10.61 24.77
CA PRO A 118 -2.78 10.83 25.86
C PRO A 118 -2.38 11.98 26.81
N ILE A 119 -1.15 12.45 26.71
CA ILE A 119 -0.60 13.60 27.42
C ILE A 119 -0.15 14.60 26.35
N SER A 120 -1.01 15.57 26.05
CA SER A 120 -0.62 16.83 25.44
C SER A 120 0.22 17.63 26.46
N MET A 121 1.46 17.21 26.67
CA MET A 121 2.50 18.02 27.31
C MET A 121 3.57 18.32 26.25
N GLY A 122 3.43 19.49 25.62
CA GLY A 122 4.58 20.20 25.06
C GLY A 122 5.01 19.90 23.62
N GLY A 123 4.17 19.30 22.78
CA GLY A 123 4.39 19.30 21.33
C GLY A 123 3.83 20.58 20.71
N ALA A 124 4.64 21.33 19.97
CA ALA A 124 4.19 22.52 19.25
C ALA A 124 3.08 22.14 18.25
N ASP A 125 1.96 22.87 18.37
CA ASP A 125 0.90 23.04 17.38
C ASP A 125 0.08 21.80 16.99
N TYR A 126 -0.92 21.47 17.83
CA TYR A 126 -2.11 20.77 17.33
C TYR A 126 -3.37 21.34 17.97
N THR A 127 -4.02 22.28 17.27
CA THR A 127 -5.28 22.86 17.74
C THR A 127 -6.41 21.83 17.61
N LEU A 128 -7.37 21.88 18.54
CA LEU A 128 -8.60 21.08 18.50
C LEU A 128 -9.42 21.27 17.20
N PHE A 129 -9.12 22.31 16.42
CA PHE A 129 -9.75 22.59 15.13
C PHE A 129 -9.12 21.84 13.95
N THR A 130 -7.82 21.53 14.02
CA THR A 130 -7.12 20.64 13.04
C THR A 130 -7.40 19.16 13.27
N ALA A 131 -7.92 18.79 14.45
CA ALA A 131 -8.33 17.44 14.82
C ALA A 131 -9.53 16.90 14.00
N SER A 132 -10.24 17.79 13.28
CA SER A 132 -11.34 17.44 12.37
C SER A 132 -10.92 17.53 10.89
N GLY A 133 -9.63 17.78 10.64
CA GLY A 133 -9.10 18.01 9.31
C GLY A 133 -9.03 16.73 8.48
N ASP A 134 -9.41 16.87 7.23
CA ASP A 134 -9.17 15.92 6.15
C ASP A 134 -7.80 16.26 5.53
N PHE A 135 -6.81 15.36 5.59
CA PHE A 135 -5.58 15.52 4.80
C PHE A 135 -5.66 14.59 3.61
N ASP A 136 -6.04 15.15 2.47
CA ASP A 136 -6.12 14.46 1.17
C ASP A 136 -7.14 13.30 1.13
N GLY A 137 -8.30 13.47 1.78
CA GLY A 137 -9.39 12.47 1.82
C GLY A 137 -9.29 11.47 2.98
N HIS A 138 -8.34 11.63 3.90
CA HIS A 138 -8.10 10.73 5.02
C HIS A 138 -8.19 11.42 6.38
N ILE A 139 -8.94 10.79 7.29
CA ILE A 139 -9.22 11.29 8.63
C ILE A 139 -7.90 11.29 9.43
N ILE A 140 -7.49 12.45 9.93
CA ILE A 140 -6.21 12.59 10.63
C ILE A 140 -6.25 11.94 12.04
N ASN A 141 -7.45 11.77 12.60
CA ASN A 141 -7.68 11.37 13.99
C ASN A 141 -8.03 9.88 14.20
N GLU A 142 -7.52 9.02 13.33
CA GLU A 142 -7.75 7.58 13.41
C GLU A 142 -6.46 6.78 13.58
N ILE A 143 -6.64 5.58 14.10
CA ILE A 143 -5.61 4.55 14.19
C ILE A 143 -5.74 3.72 12.91
N LYS A 144 -4.69 3.76 12.09
CA LYS A 144 -4.62 3.10 10.79
C LYS A 144 -3.88 1.78 10.95
N VAL A 145 -4.46 0.70 10.45
CA VAL A 145 -3.78 -0.57 10.26
C VAL A 145 -3.35 -0.64 8.80
N MET A 146 -2.05 -0.76 8.59
CA MET A 146 -1.43 -0.75 7.28
C MET A 146 -0.69 -2.06 7.04
N VAL A 147 -0.61 -2.53 5.79
CA VAL A 147 0.13 -3.74 5.40
C VAL A 147 0.99 -3.44 4.16
N PRO A 148 2.06 -4.20 3.90
CA PRO A 148 2.82 -4.06 2.66
C PRO A 148 1.93 -4.18 1.42
N CYS A 149 2.23 -3.44 0.35
CA CYS A 149 1.43 -3.46 -0.89
C CYS A 149 1.15 -4.88 -1.41
N GLN A 150 2.13 -5.77 -1.29
CA GLN A 150 2.04 -7.17 -1.76
C GLN A 150 1.08 -8.04 -0.93
N GLU A 151 0.71 -7.59 0.28
CA GLU A 151 -0.09 -8.37 1.23
C GLU A 151 -1.56 -7.92 1.28
N VAL A 152 -1.90 -6.82 0.61
CA VAL A 152 -3.24 -6.19 0.66
C VAL A 152 -4.35 -7.19 0.35
N ALA A 153 -4.23 -7.94 -0.75
CA ALA A 153 -5.27 -8.88 -1.17
C ALA A 153 -5.50 -10.01 -0.16
N GLN A 154 -4.47 -10.44 0.56
CA GLN A 154 -4.61 -11.44 1.62
C GLN A 154 -5.16 -10.82 2.90
N ALA A 155 -4.72 -9.61 3.25
CA ALA A 155 -5.18 -8.88 4.41
C ALA A 155 -6.67 -8.55 4.33
N GLU A 156 -7.16 -8.10 3.17
CA GLU A 156 -8.57 -7.82 2.94
C GLU A 156 -9.44 -9.08 3.16
N LYS A 157 -9.01 -10.24 2.64
CA LYS A 157 -9.71 -11.51 2.86
C LYS A 157 -9.80 -11.88 4.33
N VAL A 158 -8.69 -11.80 5.06
CA VAL A 158 -8.65 -12.10 6.50
C VAL A 158 -9.61 -11.19 7.28
N LEU A 159 -9.63 -9.89 6.96
CA LEU A 159 -10.49 -8.94 7.66
C LEU A 159 -11.98 -9.08 7.28
N GLN A 160 -12.29 -9.50 6.05
CA GLN A 160 -13.65 -9.83 5.62
C GLN A 160 -14.18 -11.09 6.31
N GLU A 161 -13.36 -12.15 6.42
CA GLU A 161 -13.71 -13.39 7.14
C GLU A 161 -14.01 -13.14 8.62
N LEU A 162 -13.38 -12.13 9.21
CA LEU A 162 -13.59 -11.71 10.60
C LEU A 162 -14.72 -10.67 10.77
N GLU A 163 -15.44 -10.34 9.69
CA GLU A 163 -16.51 -9.32 9.67
C GLU A 163 -16.05 -7.92 10.12
N ILE A 164 -14.74 -7.64 10.04
CA ILE A 164 -14.15 -6.34 10.37
C ILE A 164 -14.32 -5.35 9.21
N LEU A 165 -14.24 -5.86 7.98
CA LEU A 165 -14.54 -5.11 6.76
C LEU A 165 -15.86 -5.61 6.15
N PRO A 166 -16.66 -4.72 5.54
CA PRO A 166 -17.81 -5.15 4.74
C PRO A 166 -17.33 -5.97 3.53
N ALA A 167 -18.14 -6.97 3.15
CA ALA A 167 -17.92 -7.82 1.99
C ALA A 167 -18.05 -7.07 0.66
#